data_AF-A0A8T4XMU8-F1
#
_entry.id   AF-A0A8T4XMU8-F1
#
_cell.length_a   1.000
_cell.length_b   1.000
_cell.length_c   1.000
_cell.angle_alpha   90.00
_cell.angle_beta   90.00
_cell.angle_gamma   90.00
#
_symmetry.space_group_name_H-M   'P 1'
#
loop_
_entity.id
_entity.type
_entity.pdbx_description
1 polymer ?
#
loop_
_entity_poly.entity_id
_entity_poly.type
_entity_poly.pdbx_seq_one_letter_code
_entity_poly.pdbx_strand_id
1 'polypeptide(L)' 'MAGMYLKPETPQRGRNLTGEERNEMVVTPWEVRGRVDYERLIREFGTQPLTEELLQKIAKHTGELH' A
#
# COMPACT_ATOMS: atom_id res chain seq x y z
N MET A 1 24.50 -55.15 -12.38
CA MET A 1 23.19 -54.47 -12.31
C MET A 1 23.16 -53.61 -11.05
N ALA A 2 23.79 -52.44 -11.06
CA ALA A 2 23.72 -51.48 -9.96
C ALA A 2 22.61 -50.48 -10.31
N GLY A 3 21.54 -50.48 -9.52
CA GLY A 3 20.40 -49.59 -9.71
C GLY A 3 20.86 -48.13 -9.63
N MET A 4 20.70 -47.39 -10.72
CA MET A 4 20.97 -45.96 -10.76
C MET A 4 19.86 -45.24 -9.99
N TYR A 5 20.14 -44.82 -8.76
CA TYR A 5 19.30 -43.87 -8.05
C TYR A 5 19.46 -42.49 -8.70
N LEU A 6 18.56 -42.14 -9.61
CA LEU A 6 18.35 -40.76 -10.03
C LEU A 6 17.70 -40.01 -8.86
N LYS A 7 18.41 -39.05 -8.27
CA LYS A 7 17.81 -38.12 -7.32
C LYS A 7 16.79 -37.25 -8.07
N PRO A 8 15.56 -37.05 -7.57
CA PRO A 8 14.66 -36.09 -8.19
C PRO A 8 15.21 -34.68 -7.94
N GLU A 9 15.45 -33.94 -9.01
CA GLU A 9 15.70 -32.50 -8.96
C GLU A 9 14.54 -31.84 -8.20
N THR A 10 14.80 -31.30 -7.02
CA THR A 10 13.83 -30.47 -6.30
C THR A 10 13.41 -29.32 -7.21
N PRO A 11 12.10 -29.09 -7.45
CA PRO A 11 11.67 -27.93 -8.22
C PRO A 11 12.02 -26.69 -7.40
N GLN A 12 13.13 -26.02 -7.74
CA GLN A 12 13.45 -24.71 -7.19
C GLN A 12 12.42 -23.74 -7.74
N ARG A 13 11.29 -23.58 -7.04
CA ARG A 13 10.31 -22.53 -7.29
C ARG A 13 10.93 -21.19 -6.86
N GLY A 14 11.86 -20.70 -7.67
CA GLY A 14 12.41 -19.37 -7.55
C GLY A 14 11.34 -18.35 -7.91
N ARG A 15 10.57 -17.89 -6.91
CA ARG A 15 9.90 -16.60 -7.04
C ARG A 15 10.99 -15.55 -6.98
N ASN A 16 11.37 -14.99 -8.14
CA ASN A 16 12.09 -13.73 -8.18
C ASN A 16 11.12 -12.67 -7.61
N LEU A 17 11.29 -12.32 -6.33
CA LEU A 17 10.58 -11.20 -5.72
C LEU A 17 11.16 -9.93 -6.36
N THR A 18 10.45 -9.33 -7.31
CA THR A 18 10.86 -8.04 -7.88
C THR A 18 10.84 -7.00 -6.75
N GLY A 19 11.73 -6.00 -6.82
CA GLY A 19 11.84 -4.95 -5.79
C GLY A 19 10.55 -4.17 -5.52
N GLU A 20 9.54 -4.33 -6.37
CA GLU A 20 8.20 -3.75 -6.27
C GLU A 20 7.37 -4.35 -5.12
N GLU A 21 7.53 -5.64 -4.79
CA GLU A 21 6.76 -6.28 -3.70
C GLU A 21 7.18 -5.77 -2.30
N ARG A 22 8.37 -5.18 -2.16
CA ARG A 22 8.90 -4.74 -0.86
C ARG A 22 8.27 -3.45 -0.36
N ASN A 23 7.48 -2.76 -1.18
CA ASN A 23 6.94 -1.44 -0.85
C ASN A 23 5.42 -1.35 -1.05
N GLU A 24 4.71 -2.45 -0.76
CA GLU A 24 3.24 -2.43 -0.74
C GLU A 24 2.74 -1.47 0.36
N MET A 25 1.82 -0.58 -0.03
CA MET A 25 1.15 0.36 0.86
C MET A 25 0.17 -0.40 1.76
N VAL A 26 0.37 -0.31 3.08
CA VAL A 26 -0.56 -0.82 4.10
C VAL A 26 -1.03 0.36 4.94
N VAL A 27 -2.35 0.55 5.02
CA VAL A 27 -2.98 1.55 5.88
C VAL A 27 -4.12 0.88 6.64
N THR A 28 -3.95 0.78 7.95
CA THR A 28 -4.95 0.26 8.89
C THR A 28 -5.02 1.21 10.09
N PRO A 29 -6.01 1.08 10.99
CA PRO A 29 -6.06 1.91 12.20
C PRO A 29 -4.83 1.78 13.12
N TRP A 30 -3.99 0.75 12.93
CA TRP A 30 -2.87 0.44 13.83
C TRP A 30 -1.51 0.39 13.12
N GLU A 31 -1.47 0.35 11.78
CA GLU A 31 -0.25 0.20 10.99
C GLU A 31 -0.30 1.09 9.74
N VAL A 32 0.79 1.81 9.49
CA VAL A 32 1.06 2.50 8.23
C VAL A 32 2.45 2.07 7.73
N ARG A 33 2.52 1.48 6.53
CA ARG A 33 3.77 0.98 5.94
C ARG A 33 3.81 1.24 4.44
N GLY A 34 5.02 1.46 3.93
CA GLY A 34 5.28 1.74 2.52
C GLY A 34 5.03 3.19 2.13
N ARG A 35 5.18 3.50 0.83
CA ARG A 35 4.85 4.83 0.30
C ARG A 35 3.33 4.99 0.26
N VAL A 36 2.81 5.98 0.99
CA VAL A 36 1.37 6.28 1.01
C VAL A 36 0.97 7.01 -0.26
N ASP A 37 -0.01 6.47 -0.96
CA ASP A 37 -0.71 7.08 -2.08
C ASP A 37 -2.06 7.62 -1.58
N TYR A 38 -2.11 8.94 -1.32
CA TYR A 38 -3.31 9.59 -0.82
C TYR A 38 -4.45 9.60 -1.84
N GLU A 39 -4.16 9.63 -3.14
CA GLU A 39 -5.19 9.55 -4.19
C GLU A 39 -5.88 8.18 -4.17
N ARG A 40 -5.11 7.12 -3.96
CA ARG A 40 -5.64 5.78 -3.76
C ARG A 40 -6.48 5.68 -2.49
N LEU A 41 -6.04 6.27 -1.37
CA LEU A 41 -6.82 6.28 -0.12
C LEU A 41 -8.17 6.97 -0.30
N ILE A 42 -8.21 8.13 -0.97
CA ILE A 42 -9.45 8.86 -1.24
C ILE A 42 -10.44 7.97 -2.01
N ARG A 43 -9.96 7.23 -3.02
CA ARG A 43 -10.79 6.31 -3.82
C ARG A 43 -11.25 5.08 -3.04
N GLU A 44 -10.37 4.44 -2.29
CA GLU A 44 -10.67 3.20 -1.55
C GLU A 44 -11.60 3.43 -0.36
N PHE A 45 -11.39 4.54 0.38
CA PHE A 45 -12.22 4.88 1.54
C PHE A 45 -13.47 5.69 1.16
N GLY A 46 -13.57 6.13 -0.10
CA GLY A 46 -14.70 6.92 -0.60
C GLY A 46 -14.80 8.30 0.05
N THR A 47 -13.68 8.89 0.46
CA THR A 47 -13.64 10.23 1.05
C THR A 47 -13.62 11.31 -0.04
N GLN A 48 -13.70 12.57 0.38
CA GLN A 48 -13.59 13.71 -0.51
C GLN A 48 -12.32 14.52 -0.19
N PRO A 49 -11.64 15.08 -1.20
CA PRO A 49 -10.57 16.04 -0.98
C PRO A 49 -11.06 17.26 -0.19
N LEU A 50 -10.20 17.81 0.65
CA LEU A 50 -10.44 19.07 1.34
C LEU A 50 -10.21 20.22 0.36
N THR A 51 -11.28 20.83 -0.14
CA THR A 51 -11.20 21.91 -1.14
C THR A 51 -11.02 23.29 -0.50
N GLU A 52 -10.56 24.25 -1.29
CA GLU A 52 -10.39 25.64 -0.87
C GLU A 52 -11.71 26.27 -0.39
N GLU A 53 -12.83 25.95 -1.05
CA GLU A 53 -14.15 26.44 -0.65
C GLU A 53 -14.57 25.88 0.72
N LEU A 54 -14.17 24.64 1.04
CA LEU A 54 -14.43 24.04 2.34
C LEU A 54 -13.54 24.67 3.41
N LEU A 55 -12.27 24.93 3.12
CA LEU A 55 -11.36 25.66 4.00
C LEU A 55 -11.90 27.06 4.34
N GLN A 56 -12.36 27.82 3.36
CA GLN A 56 -12.95 29.14 3.57
C GLN A 56 -14.21 29.10 4.43
N LYS A 57 -15.06 28.07 4.26
CA LYS A 57 -16.23 27.87 5.12
C LYS A 57 -15.83 27.59 6.56
N ILE A 58 -14.84 26.73 6.79
CA ILE A 58 -14.34 26.42 8.13
C ILE A 58 -13.79 27.70 8.76
N ALA A 59 -12.88 28.40 8.08
CA ALA A 59 -12.28 29.65 8.56
C ALA A 59 -13.32 30.72 8.92
N LYS A 60 -14.38 30.85 8.11
CA LYS A 60 -15.50 31.75 8.40
C LYS A 60 -16.21 31.43 9.72
N HIS A 61 -16.34 30.15 10.06
CA HIS A 61 -17.02 29.69 11.27
C HIS A 61 -16.11 29.62 12.49
N THR A 62 -14.82 29.38 12.33
CA THR A 62 -13.84 29.18 13.42
C THR A 62 -12.95 30.38 13.69
N GLY A 63 -12.89 31.36 12.78
CA GLY A 63 -12.02 32.54 12.87
C GLY A 63 -10.59 32.30 12.40
N GLU A 64 -10.11 31.05 12.47
CA GLU A 64 -8.79 30.64 12.00
C GLU A 64 -8.77 29.17 11.53
N LEU A 65 -7.81 28.84 10.66
CA LEU A 65 -7.45 27.46 10.30
C LEU A 65 -6.26 27.04 11.17
N HIS A 66 -6.30 25.82 11.70
CA HIS A 66 -5.23 25.23 12.53
C HIS A 66 -4.23 24.43 11.70
#